data_AF-A0AAN1W073-F1
#
_entry.id   AF-A0AAN1W073-F1
#
_cell.length_a   1.000
_cell.length_b   1.000
_cell.length_c   1.000
_cell.angle_alpha   90.00
_cell.angle_beta   90.00
_cell.angle_gamma   90.00
#
_symmetry.space_group_name_H-M   'P 1'
#
loop_
_entity.id
_entity.type
_entity.pdbx_description
1 polymer ?
#
loop_
_entity_poly.entity_id
_entity_poly.type
_entity_poly.pdbx_seq_one_letter_code
_entity_poly.pdbx_strand_id
1 'polypeptide(L)' 'MSANKPNKPKQVSWFNGCGGRIGVVVGQTGEHAYIGAALRHDEDADVEHILMYGAKFPLDAALLLPVSKRYPDGEN' A
#
# COMPACT_ATOMS: atom_id res chain seq x y z
N MET A 1 -12.71 -0.54 12.90
CA MET A 1 -11.27 -0.71 12.59
C MET A 1 -10.61 0.64 12.79
N SER A 2 -9.50 0.71 13.53
CA SER A 2 -8.79 1.97 13.75
C SER A 2 -8.01 2.35 12.48
N ALA A 3 -8.09 3.60 12.06
CA ALA A 3 -7.33 4.09 10.92
C ALA A 3 -5.82 4.15 11.25
N ASN A 4 -4.99 3.88 10.25
CA ASN A 4 -3.55 4.08 10.31
C ASN A 4 -3.21 5.58 10.35
N LYS A 5 -1.98 5.90 10.74
CA LYS A 5 -1.50 7.30 10.73
C LYS A 5 -1.60 7.85 9.30
N PRO A 6 -2.12 9.08 9.10
CA PRO A 6 -2.19 9.70 7.78
C PRO A 6 -0.83 9.69 7.09
N ASN A 7 -0.81 9.27 5.83
CA ASN A 7 0.41 9.14 5.04
C ASN A 7 0.07 9.21 3.56
N LYS A 8 1.04 9.60 2.74
CA LYS A 8 0.94 9.52 1.27
C LYS A 8 1.59 8.23 0.78
N PRO A 9 1.08 7.58 -0.27
CA PRO A 9 1.71 6.41 -0.82
C PRO A 9 3.03 6.80 -1.50
N LYS A 10 4.04 5.93 -1.36
CA LYS A 10 5.33 6.02 -2.05
C LYS A 10 5.42 4.98 -3.17
N GLN A 11 5.04 3.75 -2.86
CA GLN A 11 5.01 2.67 -3.84
C GLN A 11 4.00 1.60 -3.46
N VAL A 12 3.54 0.85 -4.45
CA VAL A 12 2.71 -0.34 -4.27
C VAL A 12 3.27 -1.52 -5.04
N SER A 13 3.17 -2.71 -4.44
CA SER A 13 3.44 -4.00 -5.08
C SER A 13 2.14 -4.81 -5.14
N TRP A 14 1.76 -5.25 -6.33
CA TRP A 14 0.53 -5.98 -6.56
C TRP A 14 0.77 -7.46 -6.84
N PHE A 15 -0.05 -8.31 -6.24
CA PHE A 15 -0.02 -9.75 -6.41
C PHE A 15 -1.41 -10.23 -6.83
N ASN A 16 -1.46 -11.10 -7.83
CA ASN A 16 -2.70 -11.77 -8.22
C ASN A 16 -2.82 -13.06 -7.40
N GLY A 17 -3.82 -13.13 -6.52
CA GLY A 17 -4.13 -14.31 -5.73
C GLY A 17 -5.42 -15.00 -6.19
N CYS A 18 -5.61 -16.25 -5.77
CA CYS A 18 -6.90 -16.95 -5.93
C CYS A 18 -7.95 -16.28 -5.03
N GLY A 19 -8.68 -15.30 -5.56
CA GLY A 19 -9.72 -14.55 -4.84
C GLY A 19 -9.67 -13.03 -5.02
N GLY A 20 -8.69 -12.50 -5.75
CA GLY A 20 -8.57 -11.07 -6.03
C GLY A 20 -7.12 -10.59 -6.08
N ARG A 21 -6.95 -9.27 -6.18
CA ARG A 21 -5.63 -8.63 -6.21
C ARG A 21 -5.27 -8.19 -4.78
N ILE A 22 -4.06 -8.51 -4.32
CA ILE A 22 -3.54 -8.07 -3.01
C ILE A 22 -2.45 -7.03 -3.24
N GLY A 23 -2.51 -5.92 -2.49
CA GLY A 23 -1.54 -4.84 -2.56
C GLY A 23 -0.74 -4.71 -1.27
N VAL A 24 0.56 -4.51 -1.40
CA VAL A 24 1.44 -4.03 -0.33
C VAL A 24 1.84 -2.59 -0.64
N VAL A 25 1.36 -1.66 0.18
CA VAL A 25 1.57 -0.21 0.04
C VAL A 25 2.61 0.26 1.05
N VAL A 26 3.66 0.91 0.55
CA VAL A 26 4.65 1.61 1.36
C VAL A 26 4.29 3.09 1.35
N GLY A 27 4.16 3.70 2.52
CA GLY A 27 3.98 5.15 2.64
C GLY A 27 5.30 5.91 2.53
N GLN A 28 5.22 7.22 2.31
CA GLN A 28 6.41 8.09 2.24
C GLN A 28 7.17 8.15 3.56
N THR A 29 6.44 8.06 4.68
CA THR A 29 6.99 8.09 6.05
C THR A 29 6.51 6.89 6.87
N GLY A 30 7.14 6.65 8.02
CA GLY A 30 6.67 5.66 8.99
C GLY A 30 7.43 4.33 8.99
N GLU A 31 7.13 3.50 9.99
CA GLU A 31 7.90 2.29 10.33
C GLU A 31 7.33 1.01 9.68
N HIS A 32 6.15 1.08 9.08
CA HIS A 32 5.43 -0.08 8.54
C HIS A 32 4.92 0.22 7.13
N ALA A 33 4.89 -0.82 6.31
CA ALA A 33 4.05 -0.87 5.12
C ALA A 33 2.66 -1.41 5.49
N TYR A 34 1.75 -1.47 4.52
CA TYR A 34 0.38 -1.93 4.74
C TYR A 34 -0.04 -2.90 3.65
N ILE A 35 -0.67 -4.01 4.04
CA ILE A 35 -1.17 -5.03 3.13
C ILE A 35 -2.70 -5.10 3.18
N GLY A 36 -3.32 -5.27 2.01
CA GLY A 36 -4.77 -5.47 1.92
C GLY A 36 -5.22 -5.89 0.52
N ALA A 37 -6.49 -6.28 0.41
CA ALA A 37 -7.11 -6.61 -0.86
C ALA A 37 -7.52 -5.35 -1.62
N ALA A 38 -7.32 -5.35 -2.94
CA ALA A 38 -7.93 -4.41 -3.86
C ALA A 38 -9.36 -4.89 -4.14
N LEU A 39 -10.32 -4.16 -3.59
CA LEU A 39 -11.75 -4.46 -3.67
C LEU A 39 -12.48 -3.48 -4.58
N ARG A 40 -11.79 -2.43 -5.03
CA ARG A 40 -12.34 -1.39 -5.91
C ARG A 40 -11.86 -1.62 -7.33
N HIS A 41 -12.54 -0.97 -8.27
CA HIS A 41 -12.12 -0.96 -9.67
C HIS A 41 -11.04 0.10 -9.96
N ASP A 42 -10.75 0.99 -8.99
CA ASP A 42 -9.77 2.06 -9.12
C ASP A 42 -8.54 1.77 -8.26
N GLU A 43 -7.38 1.69 -8.91
CA GLU A 43 -6.12 1.29 -8.27
C GLU A 43 -5.70 2.29 -7.18
N ASP A 44 -5.85 3.59 -7.42
CA ASP A 44 -5.40 4.61 -6.47
C ASP A 44 -6.32 4.65 -5.24
N ALA A 45 -7.62 4.48 -5.42
CA ALA A 45 -8.58 4.34 -4.32
C ALA A 45 -8.35 3.07 -3.48
N ASP A 46 -7.85 1.98 -4.07
CA ASP A 46 -7.42 0.79 -3.32
C ASP A 46 -6.13 1.05 -2.54
N VAL A 47 -5.15 1.74 -3.15
CA VAL A 47 -3.91 2.11 -2.46
C VAL A 47 -4.17 2.98 -1.25
N GLU A 48 -5.00 4.02 -1.40
CA GLU A 48 -5.39 4.89 -0.28
C GLU A 48 -6.11 4.10 0.82
N HIS A 49 -6.99 3.18 0.43
CA HIS A 49 -7.72 2.35 1.38
C HIS A 49 -6.79 1.41 2.16
N ILE A 50 -5.86 0.75 1.48
CA ILE A 50 -4.87 -0.13 2.10
C ILE A 50 -3.93 0.68 3.00
N LEU A 51 -3.49 1.87 2.58
CA LEU A 51 -2.66 2.73 3.41
C LEU A 51 -3.40 3.15 4.68
N MET A 52 -4.69 3.48 4.58
CA MET A 52 -5.50 3.95 5.69
C MET A 52 -5.99 2.84 6.64
N TYR A 53 -6.26 1.63 6.13
CA TYR A 53 -6.93 0.56 6.90
C TYR A 53 -6.29 -0.82 6.77
N GLY A 54 -5.27 -0.97 5.92
CA GLY A 54 -4.58 -2.23 5.71
C GLY A 54 -3.85 -2.71 6.96
N ALA A 55 -3.61 -4.02 7.01
CA ALA A 55 -2.85 -4.63 8.09
C ALA A 55 -1.39 -4.20 8.00
N LYS A 56 -0.73 -4.01 9.15
CA LYS A 56 0.69 -3.67 9.19
C LYS A 56 1.52 -4.79 8.56
N PHE A 57 2.44 -4.40 7.70
CA PHE A 57 3.38 -5.27 7.02
C PHE A 57 4.81 -4.78 7.29
N PRO A 58 5.80 -5.66 7.52
CA PRO A 58 7.17 -5.25 7.78
C PRO A 58 7.74 -4.41 6.64
N LEU A 59 8.21 -3.20 6.94
CA LEU A 59 8.71 -2.27 5.92
C LEU A 59 9.88 -2.86 5.14
N ASP A 60 10.86 -3.47 5.83
CA ASP A 60 12.03 -4.07 5.19
C ASP A 60 11.66 -5.17 4.20
N ALA A 61 10.66 -5.98 4.53
CA ALA A 61 10.15 -6.99 3.61
C ALA A 61 9.43 -6.36 2.41
N ALA A 62 8.68 -5.26 2.62
CA ALA A 62 7.95 -4.59 1.54
C ALA A 62 8.88 -3.95 0.51
N LEU A 63 10.04 -3.46 0.96
CA LEU A 63 11.06 -2.87 0.10
C LEU A 63 11.77 -3.90 -0.80
N LEU A 64 11.69 -5.20 -0.47
CA LEU A 64 12.21 -6.29 -1.30
C LEU A 64 11.21 -6.77 -2.36
N LEU A 65 9.95 -6.32 -2.30
CA LEU A 65 8.91 -6.75 -3.25
C LEU A 65 9.04 -6.04 -4.61
N PRO A 66 8.60 -6.69 -5.71
CA PRO A 66 8.60 -6.08 -7.03
C PRO A 66 7.61 -4.92 -7.09
N VAL A 67 8.14 -3.71 -7.31
CA VAL A 67 7.33 -2.49 -7.38
C VAL A 67 6.49 -2.49 -8.64
N SER A 68 5.17 -2.39 -8.48
CA SER A 68 4.22 -2.29 -9.60
C SER A 68 4.00 -0.83 -10.03
N LYS A 69 3.91 0.09 -9.06
CA LYS A 69 3.77 1.54 -9.30
C LYS A 69 4.52 2.33 -8.24
N ARG A 70 5.20 3.40 -8.67
CA ARG A 70 5.78 4.42 -7.80
C ARG A 70 4.90 5.67 -7.87
N TYR A 71 4.71 6.29 -6.72
CA TYR A 71 4.03 7.57 -6.60
C TYR A 71 5.08 8.67 -6.53
N PRO A 72 4.84 9.83 -7.16
CA PRO A 72 5.75 10.95 -7.01
C PRO A 72 5.81 11.35 -5.53
N ASP A 73 7.01 11.65 -5.05
CA ASP A 73 7.17 12.34 -3.78
C ASP A 73 6.56 13.73 -3.98
N GLY A 74 5.31 13.90 -3.54
CA GLY A 74 4.60 15.17 -3.67
C GLY A 74 5.50 16.31 -3.19
N GLU A 75 5.82 17.23 -4.09
CA GLU A 75 6.62 18.41 -3.79
C GLU A 75 6.02 19.14 -2.57
N ASN A 76 6.91 19.64 -1.71
CA ASN A 76 6.60 20.47 -0.54
C ASN A 76 5.68 21.65 -0.89
#